data_AF-A0A9E2LMQ1-F1
#
_entry.id   AF-A0A9E2LMQ1-F1
#
_cell.length_a   1.000
_cell.length_b   1.000
_cell.length_c   1.000
_cell.angle_alpha   90.00
_cell.angle_beta   90.00
_cell.angle_gamma   90.00
#
_symmetry.space_group_name_H-M   'P 1'
#
loop_
_entity.id
_entity.type
_entity.pdbx_description
1 polymer ?
#
loop_
_entity_poly.entity_id
_entity_poly.type
_entity_poly.pdbx_seq_one_letter_code
_entity_poly.pdbx_strand_id
1 'polypeptide(L)'
;MQRSGVYVKQTTGYRAFIPTPLPPKPAIKIERELQNLLSRADMALARLDGVAQMLPNVNLFIAMYVKKEALLSSQIEGTQASLDDLFAYESGDKLENLNDVTEVVNYVKAMNYGLDRLQSLPMSLRLIKEIHALLLEGARGSERLPGEFKQSQNWIGPPGCTLNEASYVPPPPHEALEAMGALERYFHDKERLPILVDCALIHYQFETIHPFLDGNGRMGRLLITFYLCWKGVLHKPLLYLSYYFKKNR
;
A
#
# COMPACT_ATOMS: atom_id res chain seq x y z
N MET A 1 14.12 -24.54 -5.51
CA MET A 1 12.85 -23.79 -5.68
C MET A 1 13.12 -22.32 -5.47
N GLN A 2 12.76 -21.46 -6.42
CA GLN A 2 12.81 -20.01 -6.23
C GLN A 2 11.49 -19.56 -5.61
N ARG A 3 11.49 -19.46 -4.28
CA ARG A 3 10.28 -19.27 -3.46
C ARG A 3 9.61 -17.91 -3.67
N SER A 4 10.39 -16.87 -3.92
CA SER A 4 9.93 -15.49 -4.10
C SER A 4 9.56 -15.18 -5.56
N GLY A 5 10.24 -15.79 -6.52
CA GLY A 5 10.12 -15.46 -7.94
C GLY A 5 11.43 -15.64 -8.69
N VAL A 6 11.38 -15.37 -10.00
CA VAL A 6 12.48 -15.64 -10.94
C VAL A 6 12.78 -14.41 -11.78
N TYR A 7 14.06 -14.16 -12.10
CA TYR A 7 14.41 -13.15 -13.08
C TYR A 7 14.37 -13.71 -14.50
N VAL A 8 13.45 -13.22 -15.32
CA VAL A 8 13.25 -13.62 -16.73
C VAL A 8 13.83 -12.57 -17.65
N LYS A 9 14.56 -13.01 -18.68
CA LYS A 9 15.07 -12.11 -19.74
C LYS A 9 13.93 -11.79 -20.71
N GLN A 10 13.66 -10.50 -20.89
CA GLN A 10 12.62 -10.01 -21.78
C GLN A 10 13.14 -9.89 -23.23
N THR A 11 12.22 -9.86 -24.20
CA THR A 11 12.56 -9.81 -25.64
C THR A 11 13.40 -8.61 -26.03
N THR A 12 13.24 -7.49 -25.32
CA THR A 12 14.00 -6.24 -25.51
C THR A 12 15.35 -6.21 -24.77
N GLY A 13 15.74 -7.30 -24.09
CA GLY A 13 17.09 -7.51 -23.56
C GLY A 13 17.28 -7.29 -22.06
N TYR A 14 16.39 -6.55 -21.39
CA TYR A 14 16.45 -6.36 -19.93
C TYR A 14 15.94 -7.61 -19.17
N ARG A 15 16.18 -7.67 -17.85
CA ARG A 15 15.66 -8.74 -16.98
C ARG A 15 14.58 -8.17 -16.06
N ALA A 16 13.44 -8.84 -15.98
CA ALA A 16 12.36 -8.51 -15.05
C ALA A 16 12.21 -9.60 -14.00
N PHE A 17 11.85 -9.24 -12.78
CA PHE A 17 11.54 -10.20 -11.72
C PHE A 17 10.06 -10.59 -11.78
N ILE A 18 9.78 -11.88 -11.95
CA ILE A 18 8.43 -12.44 -12.01
C ILE A 18 8.15 -13.13 -10.68
N PRO A 19 7.28 -12.57 -9.82
CA PRO A 19 7.05 -13.11 -8.49
C PRO A 19 6.26 -14.42 -8.56
N THR A 20 6.59 -15.34 -7.67
CA THR A 20 5.77 -16.55 -7.48
C THR A 20 4.46 -16.15 -6.79
N PRO A 21 3.31 -16.74 -7.18
CA PRO A 21 2.04 -16.49 -6.48
C PRO A 21 2.08 -16.87 -4.99
N LEU A 22 1.29 -16.16 -4.20
CA LEU A 22 1.00 -16.53 -2.81
C LEU A 22 -0.05 -17.67 -2.76
N PRO A 23 -0.06 -18.51 -1.70
CA PRO A 23 0.93 -18.57 -0.61
C PRO A 23 2.28 -19.13 -1.08
N PRO A 24 3.39 -18.77 -0.41
CA PRO A 24 4.72 -19.21 -0.82
C PRO A 24 4.87 -20.73 -0.65
N LYS A 25 5.53 -21.38 -1.62
CA LYS A 25 5.87 -22.81 -1.60
C LYS A 25 7.39 -23.01 -1.63
N PRO A 26 8.00 -23.66 -0.62
CA PRO A 26 7.39 -24.20 0.61
C PRO A 26 6.82 -23.11 1.54
N ALA A 27 5.94 -23.50 2.47
CA ALA A 27 5.27 -22.61 3.41
C ALA A 27 6.25 -21.88 4.36
N ILE A 28 5.82 -20.74 4.93
CA ILE A 28 6.64 -19.99 5.90
C ILE A 28 6.74 -20.79 7.19
N LYS A 29 7.97 -21.01 7.65
CA LYS A 29 8.22 -21.57 8.97
C LYS A 29 8.09 -20.45 10.00
N ILE A 30 7.01 -20.48 10.76
CA ILE A 30 6.74 -19.52 11.84
C ILE A 30 7.23 -20.15 13.13
N GLU A 31 8.52 -20.02 13.40
CA GLU A 31 9.19 -20.68 14.53
C GLU A 31 10.02 -19.67 15.32
N ARG A 32 10.22 -19.95 16.62
CA ARG A 32 11.13 -19.21 17.52
C ARG A 32 10.86 -17.70 17.53
N GLU A 33 11.79 -16.91 17.00
CA GLU A 33 11.74 -15.46 17.02
C GLU A 33 10.54 -14.91 16.25
N LEU A 34 10.23 -15.44 15.06
CA LEU A 34 9.10 -14.96 14.27
C LEU A 34 7.77 -15.22 14.99
N GLN A 35 7.65 -16.37 15.65
CA GLN A 35 6.46 -16.69 16.46
C GLN A 35 6.31 -15.72 17.65
N ASN A 36 7.40 -15.39 18.33
CA ASN A 36 7.39 -14.44 19.45
C ASN A 36 7.06 -13.01 18.98
N LEU A 37 7.61 -12.57 17.85
CA LEU A 37 7.30 -11.28 17.25
C LEU A 37 5.84 -11.18 16.83
N LEU A 38 5.32 -12.22 16.18
CA LEU A 38 3.93 -12.31 15.77
C LEU A 38 2.99 -12.23 16.98
N SER A 39 3.24 -13.02 18.04
CA SER A 39 2.44 -12.99 19.27
C SER A 39 2.43 -11.59 19.92
N ARG A 40 3.58 -10.91 19.97
CA ARG A 40 3.66 -9.53 20.49
C ARG A 40 2.91 -8.53 19.62
N ALA A 41 2.99 -8.68 18.31
CA ALA A 41 2.30 -7.82 17.36
C ALA A 41 0.78 -7.99 17.45
N ASP A 42 0.29 -9.24 17.50
CA ASP A 42 -1.13 -9.55 17.67
C ASP A 42 -1.69 -8.94 18.97
N MET A 43 -0.98 -9.10 20.09
CA MET A 43 -1.38 -8.49 21.38
C MET A 43 -1.41 -6.97 21.33
N ALA A 44 -0.41 -6.33 20.72
CA ALA A 44 -0.36 -4.88 20.59
C ALA A 44 -1.49 -4.35 19.70
N LEU A 45 -1.80 -5.05 18.60
CA LEU A 45 -2.86 -4.69 17.68
C LEU A 45 -4.24 -4.84 18.32
N ALA A 46 -4.48 -5.94 19.03
CA ALA A 46 -5.72 -6.15 19.76
C ALA A 46 -5.92 -5.09 20.87
N ARG A 47 -4.85 -4.72 21.57
CA ARG A 47 -4.90 -3.62 22.56
C ARG A 47 -5.24 -2.28 21.90
N LEU A 48 -4.65 -1.97 20.75
CA LEU A 48 -4.93 -0.75 20.00
C LEU A 48 -6.42 -0.68 19.61
N ASP A 49 -6.95 -1.76 19.02
CA ASP A 49 -8.35 -1.80 18.61
C ASP A 49 -9.30 -1.71 19.82
N GLY A 50 -8.99 -2.40 20.91
CA GLY A 50 -9.79 -2.35 22.13
C GLY A 50 -9.82 -0.97 22.79
N VAL A 51 -8.67 -0.29 22.91
CA VAL A 51 -8.60 1.06 23.49
C VAL A 51 -9.34 2.08 22.62
N ALA A 52 -9.28 1.94 21.29
CA ALA A 52 -9.97 2.83 20.38
C ALA A 52 -11.49 2.87 20.57
N GLN A 53 -12.10 1.76 20.98
CA GLN A 53 -13.54 1.66 21.23
C GLN A 53 -13.98 2.43 22.48
N MET A 54 -13.06 2.77 23.38
CA MET A 54 -13.35 3.50 24.63
C MET A 54 -13.21 5.02 24.49
N LEU A 55 -12.77 5.52 23.32
CA LEU A 55 -12.53 6.96 23.13
C LEU A 55 -13.86 7.73 23.00
N PRO A 56 -14.07 8.81 23.77
CA PRO A 56 -15.33 9.56 23.77
C PRO A 56 -15.63 10.28 22.45
N ASN A 57 -14.59 10.68 21.71
CA ASN A 57 -14.71 11.23 20.36
C ASN A 57 -13.72 10.56 19.42
N VAL A 58 -13.98 9.29 19.13
CA VAL A 58 -13.13 8.47 18.25
C VAL A 58 -13.02 9.05 16.83
N ASN A 59 -14.07 9.72 16.33
CA ASN A 59 -14.09 10.24 14.96
C ASN A 59 -13.09 11.37 14.74
N LEU A 60 -12.98 12.33 15.68
CA LEU A 60 -11.97 13.39 15.60
C LEU A 60 -10.55 12.82 15.67
N PHE A 61 -10.34 11.84 16.55
CA PHE A 61 -9.05 11.16 16.67
C PHE A 61 -8.69 10.44 15.36
N ILE A 62 -9.61 9.66 14.79
CA ILE A 62 -9.41 8.99 13.50
C ILE A 62 -9.07 10.01 12.41
N ALA A 63 -9.80 11.11 12.29
CA ALA A 63 -9.56 12.12 11.26
C ALA A 63 -8.13 12.66 11.32
N MET A 64 -7.65 12.98 12.52
CA MET A 64 -6.27 13.45 12.73
C MET A 64 -5.23 12.38 12.42
N TYR A 65 -5.48 11.12 12.80
CA TYR A 65 -4.55 10.03 12.54
C TYR A 65 -4.47 9.67 11.06
N VAL A 66 -5.60 9.69 10.34
CA VAL A 66 -5.62 9.47 8.90
C VAL A 66 -4.81 10.56 8.18
N LYS A 67 -4.96 11.84 8.58
CA LYS A 67 -4.11 12.93 8.06
C LYS A 67 -2.62 12.69 8.35
N LYS A 68 -2.30 12.20 9.54
CA LYS A 68 -0.91 11.93 9.96
C LYS A 68 -0.28 10.75 9.20
N GLU A 69 -1.05 9.69 8.95
CA GLU A 69 -0.68 8.55 8.10
C GLU A 69 -0.49 8.98 6.66
N ALA A 70 -1.46 9.71 6.11
CA ALA A 70 -1.36 10.29 4.77
C ALA A 70 -0.09 11.13 4.60
N LEU A 71 0.19 12.02 5.55
CA LEU A 71 1.35 12.90 5.49
C LEU A 71 2.66 12.11 5.48
N LEU A 72 2.85 11.19 6.42
CA LEU A 72 4.10 10.43 6.48
C LEU A 72 4.24 9.46 5.32
N SER A 73 3.14 8.84 4.90
CA SER A 73 3.10 7.96 3.74
C SER A 73 3.55 8.71 2.49
N SER A 74 3.03 9.91 2.24
CA SER A 74 3.45 10.72 1.10
C SER A 74 4.89 11.21 1.23
N GLN A 75 5.34 11.59 2.43
CA GLN A 75 6.74 11.99 2.67
C GLN A 75 7.77 10.87 2.39
N ILE A 76 7.40 9.60 2.56
CA ILE A 76 8.26 8.46 2.16
C ILE A 76 8.53 8.48 0.64
N GLU A 77 7.55 8.94 -0.15
CA GLU A 77 7.65 9.06 -1.62
C GLU A 77 8.27 10.40 -2.08
N GLY A 78 8.65 11.26 -1.13
CA GLY A 78 9.34 12.52 -1.39
C GLY A 78 8.47 13.78 -1.32
N THR A 79 7.18 13.66 -1.01
CA THR A 79 6.26 14.81 -0.84
C THR A 79 6.76 15.77 0.24
N GLN A 80 6.79 17.07 -0.08
CA GLN A 80 7.20 18.13 0.86
C GLN A 80 5.97 18.90 1.37
N ALA A 81 5.30 18.32 2.37
CA ALA A 81 4.16 18.92 3.06
C ALA A 81 4.29 18.82 4.58
N SER A 82 3.54 19.65 5.29
CA SER A 82 3.40 19.67 6.75
C SER A 82 1.93 19.54 7.19
N LEU A 83 1.68 19.32 8.49
CA LEU A 83 0.30 19.36 9.00
C LEU A 83 -0.30 20.77 8.94
N ASP A 84 0.53 21.81 9.11
CA ASP A 84 0.08 23.19 9.03
C ASP A 84 -0.36 23.53 7.59
N ASP A 85 0.33 23.00 6.58
CA ASP A 85 -0.06 23.15 5.17
C ASP A 85 -1.44 22.53 4.91
N LEU A 86 -1.72 21.37 5.52
CA LEU A 86 -3.05 20.73 5.42
C LEU A 86 -4.13 21.60 6.05
N PHE A 87 -3.87 22.19 7.23
CA PHE A 87 -4.84 23.05 7.89
C PHE A 87 -5.06 24.37 7.15
N ALA A 88 -4.00 24.94 6.58
CA ALA A 88 -4.06 26.11 5.72
C ALA A 88 -4.88 25.82 4.44
N TYR A 89 -4.67 24.65 3.81
CA TYR A 89 -5.48 24.20 2.68
C TYR A 89 -6.97 24.10 3.03
N GLU A 90 -7.30 23.51 4.18
CA GLU A 90 -8.69 23.40 4.66
C GLU A 90 -9.33 24.75 4.97
N SER A 91 -8.51 25.75 5.33
CA SER A 91 -8.95 27.12 5.60
C SER A 91 -9.10 27.96 4.33
N GLY A 92 -8.70 27.42 3.16
CA GLY A 92 -8.74 28.11 1.88
C GLY A 92 -7.56 29.06 1.64
N ASP A 93 -6.48 28.91 2.40
CA ASP A 93 -5.27 29.72 2.25
C ASP A 93 -4.52 29.37 0.96
N LYS A 94 -3.78 30.34 0.43
CA LYS A 94 -2.90 30.12 -0.72
C LYS A 94 -1.64 29.39 -0.27
N LEU A 95 -1.30 28.31 -0.97
CA LEU A 95 -0.15 27.46 -0.69
C LEU A 95 0.81 27.42 -1.88
N GLU A 96 2.11 27.51 -1.59
CA GLU A 96 3.17 27.39 -2.60
C GLU A 96 3.38 25.92 -3.01
N ASN A 97 3.22 24.99 -2.08
CA ASN A 97 3.38 23.54 -2.26
C ASN A 97 2.05 22.81 -2.53
N LEU A 98 1.13 23.46 -3.26
CA LEU A 98 -0.24 22.95 -3.47
C LEU A 98 -0.29 21.51 -4.02
N ASN A 99 0.64 21.15 -4.92
CA ASN A 99 0.71 19.78 -5.47
C ASN A 99 1.01 18.74 -4.39
N ASP A 100 2.01 19.01 -3.53
CA ASP A 100 2.39 18.11 -2.43
C ASP A 100 1.26 17.95 -1.41
N VAL A 101 0.58 19.06 -1.09
CA VAL A 101 -0.57 19.03 -0.18
C VAL A 101 -1.74 18.27 -0.80
N THR A 102 -1.98 18.43 -2.11
CA THR A 102 -3.01 17.68 -2.83
C THR A 102 -2.76 16.18 -2.77
N GLU A 103 -1.51 15.72 -2.88
CA GLU A 103 -1.16 14.30 -2.72
C GLU A 103 -1.54 13.76 -1.34
N VAL A 104 -1.33 14.54 -0.27
CA VAL A 104 -1.73 14.13 1.09
C VAL A 104 -3.25 14.12 1.23
N VAL A 105 -3.94 15.14 0.72
CA VAL A 105 -5.41 15.23 0.73
C VAL A 105 -6.03 14.05 -0.02
N ASN A 106 -5.48 13.69 -1.18
CA ASN A 106 -5.91 12.55 -1.97
C ASN A 106 -5.73 11.23 -1.24
N TYR A 107 -4.64 11.06 -0.51
CA TYR A 107 -4.45 9.88 0.33
C TYR A 107 -5.55 9.78 1.40
N VAL A 108 -5.91 10.89 2.06
CA VAL A 108 -7.02 10.92 3.03
C VAL A 108 -8.35 10.55 2.37
N LYS A 109 -8.65 11.13 1.19
CA LYS A 109 -9.86 10.80 0.41
C LYS A 109 -9.90 9.32 0.03
N ALA A 110 -8.78 8.80 -0.49
CA ALA A 110 -8.63 7.41 -0.91
C ALA A 110 -8.80 6.42 0.26
N MET A 111 -8.25 6.75 1.44
CA MET A 111 -8.45 5.96 2.67
C MET A 111 -9.93 5.91 3.06
N ASN A 112 -10.59 7.06 3.16
CA ASN A 112 -12.00 7.13 3.58
C ASN A 112 -12.91 6.42 2.57
N TYR A 113 -12.72 6.70 1.28
CA TYR A 113 -13.45 6.03 0.21
C TYR A 113 -13.29 4.52 0.26
N GLY A 114 -12.05 4.03 0.39
CA GLY A 114 -11.78 2.59 0.44
C GLY A 114 -12.45 1.89 1.62
N LEU A 115 -12.42 2.51 2.82
CA LEU A 115 -13.07 1.96 4.01
C LEU A 115 -14.59 1.91 3.88
N ASP A 116 -15.21 2.96 3.31
CA ASP A 116 -16.65 2.97 3.07
C ASP A 116 -17.03 1.95 1.99
N ARG A 117 -16.22 1.85 0.93
CA ARG A 117 -16.47 0.92 -0.17
C ARG A 117 -16.39 -0.54 0.27
N LEU A 118 -15.49 -0.86 1.20
CA LEU A 118 -15.31 -2.20 1.78
C LEU A 118 -16.56 -2.76 2.47
N GLN A 119 -17.52 -1.91 2.86
CA GLN A 119 -18.80 -2.37 3.41
C GLN A 119 -19.69 -3.07 2.37
N SER A 120 -19.45 -2.84 1.08
CA SER A 120 -20.27 -3.35 -0.03
C SER A 120 -19.48 -4.11 -1.09
N LEU A 121 -18.18 -3.90 -1.18
CA LEU A 121 -17.29 -4.50 -2.15
C LEU A 121 -16.10 -5.13 -1.41
N PRO A 122 -15.82 -6.43 -1.56
CA PRO A 122 -14.69 -7.03 -0.87
C PRO A 122 -13.36 -6.56 -1.51
N MET A 123 -12.25 -6.90 -0.86
CA MET A 123 -10.92 -6.71 -1.44
C MET A 123 -10.86 -7.30 -2.84
N SER A 124 -10.61 -6.45 -3.83
CA SER A 124 -10.68 -6.79 -5.25
C SER A 124 -9.80 -5.85 -6.07
N LEU A 125 -9.42 -6.25 -7.29
CA LEU A 125 -8.69 -5.39 -8.21
C LEU A 125 -9.51 -4.15 -8.57
N ARG A 126 -10.83 -4.29 -8.64
CA ARG A 126 -11.75 -3.16 -8.82
C ARG A 126 -11.59 -2.13 -7.72
N LEU A 127 -11.65 -2.54 -6.45
CA LEU A 127 -11.48 -1.64 -5.31
C LEU A 127 -10.12 -0.94 -5.36
N ILE A 128 -9.05 -1.69 -5.67
CA ILE A 128 -7.68 -1.15 -5.75
C ILE A 128 -7.57 -0.09 -6.86
N LYS A 129 -8.17 -0.34 -8.02
CA LYS A 129 -8.24 0.63 -9.13
C LYS A 129 -9.04 1.87 -8.74
N GLU A 130 -10.21 1.72 -8.11
CA GLU A 130 -11.04 2.85 -7.64
C GLU A 130 -10.26 3.76 -6.67
N ILE A 131 -9.54 3.17 -5.71
CA ILE A 131 -8.75 3.91 -4.72
C ILE A 131 -7.52 4.57 -5.37
N HIS A 132 -6.84 3.86 -6.27
CA HIS A 132 -5.68 4.40 -6.99
C HIS A 132 -6.05 5.61 -7.86
N ALA A 133 -7.25 5.63 -8.46
CA ALA A 133 -7.73 6.79 -9.21
C ALA A 133 -7.79 8.05 -8.33
N LEU A 134 -8.37 7.93 -7.13
CA LEU A 134 -8.46 9.03 -6.16
C LEU A 134 -7.08 9.46 -5.66
N LEU A 135 -6.16 8.51 -5.48
CA LEU A 135 -4.82 8.77 -4.96
C LEU A 135 -4.01 9.72 -5.87
N LEU A 136 -4.17 9.62 -7.19
CA LEU A 136 -3.44 10.42 -8.18
C LEU A 136 -4.25 11.61 -8.74
N GLU A 137 -5.47 11.84 -8.27
CA GLU A 137 -6.38 12.83 -8.84
C GLU A 137 -5.83 14.27 -8.73
N GLY A 138 -5.63 14.96 -9.85
CA GLY A 138 -5.25 16.38 -9.85
C GLY A 138 -3.89 16.70 -9.18
N ALA A 139 -3.04 15.69 -9.00
CA ALA A 139 -1.71 15.83 -8.40
C ALA A 139 -0.62 15.24 -9.33
N ARG A 140 0.61 15.15 -8.82
CA ARG A 140 1.70 14.46 -9.51
C ARG A 140 1.29 13.02 -9.85
N GLY A 141 1.57 12.62 -11.09
CA GLY A 141 1.20 11.30 -11.59
C GLY A 141 -0.22 11.21 -12.12
N SER A 142 -0.99 12.30 -12.14
CA SER A 142 -2.34 12.35 -12.75
C SER A 142 -2.34 12.00 -14.25
N GLU A 143 -1.21 12.17 -14.93
CA GLU A 143 -0.99 11.76 -16.32
C GLU A 143 -0.60 10.27 -16.47
N ARG A 144 -0.38 9.55 -15.35
CA ARG A 144 0.15 8.17 -15.30
C ARG A 144 -0.95 7.12 -15.19
N LEU A 145 -2.04 7.32 -15.94
CA LEU A 145 -3.20 6.43 -15.99
C LEU A 145 -3.81 6.15 -14.58
N PRO A 146 -4.32 7.17 -13.86
CA PRO A 146 -5.00 6.98 -12.59
C PRO A 146 -6.09 5.90 -12.68
N GLY A 147 -6.09 5.03 -11.67
CA GLY A 147 -7.02 3.90 -11.61
C GLY A 147 -6.78 2.78 -12.63
N GLU A 148 -5.75 2.81 -13.46
CA GLU A 148 -5.47 1.78 -14.45
C GLU A 148 -4.10 1.13 -14.25
N PHE A 149 -4.02 -0.19 -14.47
CA PHE A 149 -2.73 -0.88 -14.39
C PHE A 149 -1.81 -0.43 -15.53
N LYS A 150 -0.50 -0.55 -15.30
CA LYS A 150 0.53 -0.12 -16.23
C LYS A 150 0.36 -0.80 -17.59
N GLN A 151 0.45 0.01 -18.65
CA GLN A 151 0.47 -0.46 -20.05
C GLN A 151 1.88 -0.43 -20.64
N SER A 152 2.84 0.12 -19.90
CA SER A 152 4.25 0.19 -20.24
C SER A 152 5.11 -0.29 -19.07
N GLN A 153 6.36 -0.62 -19.35
CA GLN A 153 7.30 -1.08 -18.33
C GLN A 153 7.70 0.09 -17.42
N ASN A 154 7.51 -0.07 -16.11
CA ASN A 154 8.09 0.76 -15.06
C ASN A 154 9.32 0.06 -14.45
N TRP A 155 10.15 0.82 -13.74
CA TRP A 155 11.34 0.30 -13.04
C TRP A 155 11.67 1.16 -11.83
N ILE A 156 12.44 0.58 -10.91
CA ILE A 156 12.90 1.22 -9.68
C ILE A 156 14.41 1.37 -9.77
N GLY A 157 14.91 2.58 -9.56
CA GLY A 157 16.34 2.88 -9.58
C GLY A 157 16.61 4.36 -9.39
N PRO A 158 17.89 4.79 -9.46
CA PRO A 158 18.27 6.19 -9.36
C PRO A 158 17.54 7.08 -10.38
N PRO A 159 17.31 8.37 -10.08
CA PRO A 159 16.70 9.29 -11.02
C PRO A 159 17.42 9.29 -12.38
N GLY A 160 16.65 9.15 -13.47
CA GLY A 160 17.17 9.14 -14.83
C GLY A 160 17.82 7.82 -15.30
N CYS A 161 17.86 6.78 -14.47
CA CYS A 161 18.40 5.49 -14.88
C CYS A 161 17.53 4.83 -15.96
N THR A 162 18.18 4.04 -16.83
CA THR A 162 17.50 3.20 -17.82
C THR A 162 17.07 1.86 -17.22
N LEU A 163 16.25 1.10 -17.95
CA LEU A 163 15.86 -0.27 -17.59
C LEU A 163 17.04 -1.21 -17.30
N ASN A 164 18.18 -0.99 -17.96
CA ASN A 164 19.38 -1.83 -17.78
C ASN A 164 20.20 -1.44 -16.54
N GLU A 165 19.99 -0.22 -16.01
CA GLU A 165 20.69 0.33 -14.85
C GLU A 165 19.80 0.34 -13.60
N ALA A 166 18.52 -0.02 -13.75
CA ALA A 166 17.56 -0.09 -12.67
C ALA A 166 18.00 -1.10 -11.61
N SER A 167 17.81 -0.76 -10.33
CA SER A 167 18.07 -1.68 -9.22
C SER A 167 17.05 -2.80 -9.17
N TYR A 168 15.84 -2.53 -9.66
CA TYR A 168 14.78 -3.52 -9.77
C TYR A 168 13.85 -3.23 -10.94
N VAL A 169 13.56 -4.26 -11.72
CA VAL A 169 12.57 -4.21 -12.81
C VAL A 169 11.42 -5.16 -12.46
N PRO A 170 10.23 -4.64 -12.15
CA PRO A 170 9.04 -5.44 -11.86
C PRO A 170 8.54 -6.20 -13.10
N PRO A 171 7.55 -7.10 -12.96
CA PRO A 171 6.98 -7.81 -14.09
C PRO A 171 6.51 -6.87 -15.21
N PRO A 172 6.63 -7.25 -16.50
CA PRO A 172 6.01 -6.53 -17.59
C PRO A 172 4.48 -6.51 -17.48
N PRO A 173 3.79 -5.60 -18.21
CA PRO A 173 2.36 -5.37 -18.06
C PRO A 173 1.48 -6.63 -18.02
N HIS A 174 1.72 -7.60 -18.91
CA HIS A 174 0.94 -8.84 -18.97
C HIS A 174 1.16 -9.74 -17.75
N GLU A 175 2.42 -9.99 -17.36
CA GLU A 175 2.77 -10.77 -16.16
C GLU A 175 2.33 -10.05 -14.87
N ALA A 176 2.36 -8.72 -14.85
CA ALA A 176 1.86 -7.94 -13.72
C ALA A 176 0.35 -8.11 -13.53
N LEU A 177 -0.43 -8.10 -14.62
CA LEU A 177 -1.87 -8.32 -14.57
C LEU A 177 -2.20 -9.74 -14.07
N GLU A 178 -1.49 -10.75 -14.56
CA GLU A 178 -1.64 -12.13 -14.10
C GLU A 178 -1.30 -12.27 -12.61
N ALA A 179 -0.21 -11.65 -12.17
CA ALA A 179 0.21 -11.65 -10.77
C ALA A 179 -0.77 -10.90 -9.86
N MET A 180 -1.36 -9.80 -10.31
CA MET A 180 -2.44 -9.10 -9.60
C MET A 180 -3.68 -9.98 -9.48
N GLY A 181 -4.06 -10.70 -10.54
CA GLY A 181 -5.16 -11.67 -10.48
C GLY A 181 -4.89 -12.81 -9.48
N ALA A 182 -3.63 -13.26 -9.38
CA ALA A 182 -3.23 -14.23 -8.36
C ALA A 182 -3.30 -13.66 -6.94
N LEU A 183 -2.88 -12.40 -6.75
CA LEU A 183 -2.97 -11.70 -5.47
C LEU A 183 -4.43 -11.49 -5.04
N GLU A 184 -5.33 -11.14 -5.97
CA GLU A 184 -6.75 -11.03 -5.68
C GLU A 184 -7.33 -12.35 -5.18
N ARG A 185 -7.02 -13.47 -5.85
CA ARG A 185 -7.42 -14.81 -5.38
C ARG A 185 -6.90 -15.09 -3.97
N TYR A 186 -5.66 -14.68 -3.67
CA TYR A 186 -5.05 -14.85 -2.34
C TYR A 186 -5.80 -14.10 -1.23
N PHE A 187 -6.35 -12.90 -1.49
CA PHE A 187 -7.16 -12.19 -0.49
C PHE A 187 -8.31 -13.03 0.06
N HIS A 188 -8.87 -13.90 -0.79
CA HIS A 188 -10.04 -14.73 -0.51
C HIS A 188 -9.68 -16.15 -0.08
N ASP A 189 -8.40 -16.49 0.01
CA ASP A 189 -7.98 -17.84 0.38
C ASP A 189 -8.53 -18.23 1.77
N LYS A 190 -8.88 -19.51 1.89
CA LYS A 190 -9.40 -20.14 3.12
C LYS A 190 -8.27 -20.71 3.95
N GLU A 191 -7.19 -21.17 3.32
CA GLU A 191 -6.00 -21.69 4.01
C GLU A 191 -5.06 -20.53 4.37
N ARG A 192 -5.42 -19.81 5.45
CA ARG A 192 -4.73 -18.58 5.83
C ARG A 192 -3.53 -18.83 6.73
N LEU A 193 -2.48 -18.06 6.51
CA LEU A 193 -1.44 -17.87 7.51
C LEU A 193 -1.98 -16.95 8.62
N PRO A 194 -1.26 -16.79 9.75
CA PRO A 194 -1.62 -15.77 10.73
C PRO A 194 -1.77 -14.40 10.06
N ILE A 195 -2.76 -13.62 10.47
CA ILE A 195 -3.27 -12.50 9.67
C ILE A 195 -2.23 -11.42 9.37
N LEU A 196 -1.29 -11.20 10.29
CA LEU A 196 -0.19 -10.24 10.09
C LEU A 196 0.88 -10.77 9.13
N VAL A 197 1.04 -12.08 9.02
CA VAL A 197 1.90 -12.72 8.01
C VAL A 197 1.26 -12.59 6.64
N ASP A 198 -0.06 -12.84 6.53
CA ASP A 198 -0.80 -12.59 5.28
C ASP A 198 -0.69 -11.13 4.86
N CYS A 199 -0.88 -10.20 5.80
CA CYS A 199 -0.77 -8.77 5.55
C CYS A 199 0.63 -8.39 5.04
N ALA A 200 1.69 -8.91 5.66
CA ALA A 200 3.07 -8.66 5.24
C ALA A 200 3.35 -9.23 3.85
N LEU A 201 2.86 -10.43 3.55
CA LEU A 201 2.99 -11.07 2.24
C LEU A 201 2.23 -10.32 1.14
N ILE A 202 1.01 -9.88 1.43
CA ILE A 202 0.20 -9.07 0.51
C ILE A 202 0.92 -7.79 0.16
N HIS A 203 1.43 -7.07 1.16
CA HIS A 203 2.21 -5.84 0.95
C HIS A 203 3.45 -6.12 0.10
N TYR A 204 4.24 -7.13 0.48
CA TYR A 204 5.41 -7.57 -0.30
C TYR A 204 5.05 -7.88 -1.75
N GLN A 205 4.01 -8.68 -1.99
CA GLN A 205 3.61 -9.12 -3.31
C GLN A 205 3.17 -7.93 -4.17
N PHE A 206 2.37 -7.03 -3.62
CA PHE A 206 1.91 -5.83 -4.33
C PHE A 206 3.08 -4.92 -4.74
N GLU A 207 3.99 -4.61 -3.81
CA GLU A 207 5.18 -3.79 -4.09
C GLU A 207 6.08 -4.46 -5.14
N THR A 208 6.20 -5.78 -5.08
CA THR A 208 7.00 -6.58 -6.02
C THR A 208 6.39 -6.57 -7.44
N ILE A 209 5.07 -6.68 -7.56
CA ILE A 209 4.36 -6.59 -8.84
C ILE A 209 4.45 -5.17 -9.43
N HIS A 210 4.42 -4.16 -8.56
CA HIS A 210 4.49 -2.75 -8.92
C HIS A 210 3.52 -2.40 -10.07
N PRO A 211 2.21 -2.61 -9.88
CA PRO A 211 1.23 -2.71 -10.97
C PRO A 211 0.86 -1.36 -11.62
N PHE A 212 1.14 -0.24 -10.97
CA PHE A 212 0.80 1.11 -11.46
C PHE A 212 2.03 1.86 -11.96
N LEU A 213 1.85 2.87 -12.81
CA LEU A 213 2.96 3.70 -13.29
C LEU A 213 3.50 4.68 -12.23
N ASP A 214 2.68 5.05 -11.26
CA ASP A 214 3.05 5.83 -10.07
C ASP A 214 2.15 5.41 -8.89
N GLY A 215 2.42 5.89 -7.68
CA GLY A 215 1.54 5.71 -6.52
C GLY A 215 1.61 4.33 -5.85
N ASN A 216 2.44 3.39 -6.33
CA ASN A 216 2.53 2.03 -5.80
C ASN A 216 2.80 2.02 -4.28
N GLY A 217 3.85 2.70 -3.80
CA GLY A 217 4.21 2.67 -2.37
C GLY A 217 3.07 3.14 -1.45
N ARG A 218 2.37 4.21 -1.84
CA ARG A 218 1.21 4.74 -1.11
C ARG A 218 0.04 3.74 -1.13
N MET A 219 -0.24 3.15 -2.28
CA MET A 219 -1.28 2.13 -2.43
C MET A 219 -0.95 0.87 -1.63
N GLY A 220 0.31 0.41 -1.63
CA GLY A 220 0.76 -0.72 -0.83
C GLY A 220 0.53 -0.50 0.67
N ARG A 221 0.83 0.69 1.18
CA ARG A 221 0.56 1.04 2.58
C ARG A 221 -0.94 1.13 2.90
N LEU A 222 -1.74 1.66 1.98
CA LEU A 222 -3.20 1.65 2.10
C LEU A 222 -3.76 0.22 2.18
N LEU A 223 -3.25 -0.69 1.35
CA LEU A 223 -3.68 -2.10 1.31
C LEU A 223 -3.54 -2.80 2.67
N ILE A 224 -2.53 -2.46 3.47
CA ILE A 224 -2.36 -3.00 4.82
C ILE A 224 -3.58 -2.67 5.68
N THR A 225 -3.96 -1.39 5.72
CA THR A 225 -5.10 -0.93 6.50
C THR A 225 -6.40 -1.56 6.01
N PHE A 226 -6.62 -1.55 4.68
CA PHE A 226 -7.82 -2.13 4.09
C PHE A 226 -7.94 -3.62 4.36
N TYR A 227 -6.85 -4.38 4.26
CA TYR A 227 -6.86 -5.81 4.54
C TYR A 227 -7.18 -6.09 6.01
N LEU A 228 -6.56 -5.38 6.95
CA LEU A 228 -6.83 -5.56 8.39
C LEU A 228 -8.27 -5.18 8.76
N CYS A 229 -8.80 -4.10 8.18
CA CYS A 229 -10.19 -3.69 8.39
C CYS A 229 -11.18 -4.68 7.77
N TRP A 230 -10.94 -5.10 6.53
CA TRP A 230 -11.79 -6.07 5.84
C TRP A 230 -11.84 -7.43 6.54
N LYS A 231 -10.75 -7.81 7.22
CA LYS A 231 -10.67 -9.05 8.01
C LYS A 231 -11.20 -8.90 9.44
N GLY A 232 -11.65 -7.69 9.82
CA GLY A 232 -12.20 -7.41 11.15
C GLY A 232 -11.17 -7.39 12.28
N VAL A 233 -9.88 -7.30 11.96
CA VAL A 233 -8.81 -7.17 12.97
C VAL A 233 -8.77 -5.76 13.53
N LEU A 234 -9.04 -4.78 12.67
CA LEU A 234 -9.18 -3.37 13.04
C LEU A 234 -10.59 -2.90 12.68
N HIS A 235 -11.31 -2.30 13.61
CA HIS A 235 -12.60 -1.69 13.33
C HIS A 235 -12.45 -0.28 12.74
N LYS A 236 -11.30 0.35 12.96
CA LYS A 236 -10.97 1.73 12.54
C LYS A 236 -9.51 1.80 12.05
N PRO A 237 -9.19 2.72 11.12
CA PRO A 237 -7.85 2.82 10.50
C PRO A 237 -6.84 3.52 11.43
N LEU A 238 -6.50 2.88 12.55
CA LEU A 238 -5.71 3.50 13.62
C LEU A 238 -4.25 3.03 13.68
N LEU A 239 -3.88 2.10 12.81
CA LEU A 239 -2.52 1.57 12.75
C LEU A 239 -1.60 2.48 11.93
N TYR A 240 -0.69 3.16 12.61
CA TYR A 240 0.17 4.19 12.04
C TYR A 240 1.54 3.63 11.58
N LEU A 241 1.56 2.91 10.47
CA LEU A 241 2.76 2.21 9.99
C LEU A 241 3.77 3.13 9.31
N SER A 242 3.32 4.19 8.64
CA SER A 242 4.24 5.07 7.89
C SER A 242 5.24 5.77 8.79
N TYR A 243 4.92 5.98 10.07
CA TYR A 243 5.90 6.47 11.05
C TYR A 243 7.07 5.51 11.24
N TYR A 244 6.78 4.23 11.42
CA TYR A 244 7.81 3.21 11.58
C TYR A 244 8.64 3.06 10.30
N PHE A 245 8.00 3.02 9.13
CA PHE A 245 8.71 2.91 7.85
C PHE A 245 9.61 4.12 7.57
N LYS A 246 9.13 5.33 7.82
CA LYS A 246 9.93 6.55 7.63
C LYS A 246 11.16 6.58 8.55
N LYS A 247 11.05 6.08 9.78
CA LYS A 247 12.15 6.06 10.76
C LYS A 247 13.23 5.00 10.43
N ASN A 248 12.88 3.94 9.72
CA ASN A 248 13.75 2.78 9.47
C ASN A 248 14.00 2.54 7.96
N ARG A 249 14.17 3.63 7.20
CA ARG A 249 14.40 3.59 5.75
C ARG A 249 15.85 3.24 5.40
#